data_AF-A0A7Y9WPE1-F1
#
_entry.id   AF-A0A7Y9WPE1-F1
#
_cell.length_a   1.000
_cell.length_b   1.000
_cell.length_c   1.000
_cell.angle_alpha   90.00
_cell.angle_beta   90.00
_cell.angle_gamma   90.00
#
_symmetry.space_group_name_H-M   'P 1'
#
loop_
_entity.id
_entity.type
_entity.pdbx_description
1 polymer ?
#
loop_
_entity_poly.entity_id
_entity_poly.type
_entity_poly.pdbx_seq_one_letter_code
_entity_poly.pdbx_strand_id
1 'polypeptide(L)'
;MPNAIETLLDFVGKSGTGLADYVALEKKNEEQEPLPTLQDELQLFLRSTMDQVRVNKALDCTHRILKIADLEDFEMFREGVWKREATRGMDYQKQRDHTAHTLNNWLLGWFFYAHSQGIKTAINGAIEKREWDSEAPEKFSYEQFFGHAWQYTSLLHDIGYLFEGSITNMETGNQSAQAEIGLKTADEYFNMAFWIETGETSTHSQKKLRELIEMPELPREASLSRIAIYLRSLGSLDNLSSRVSEELRVTARGQRQRKKPKELRLPSDAFDLWRAHFNEFGQEDAAHRITKLEKAFLQYVTKGMPGFDIRVLDHGVCSGLLQLKIATFFYNLFANFDKLNDDNSEYSAKSTATRLEVREGDVAVRYDYEYWWKGLIWASASAALHNIQQRKGAWSPGVVGGKLSLQEEPLTYLGILVDCIQDWDRYFVYDSRTRSPVQGIDVGLSCDDGKIILTVSKDLGEKIVGDLDVALEAWRDFVDIKFLTKTATV
;
A
#
# COMPACT_ATOMS: atom_id res chain seq x y z
N MET A 1 13.16 3.83 -29.99
CA MET A 1 12.22 3.28 -28.99
C MET A 1 11.70 4.48 -28.21
N PRO A 2 10.39 4.61 -28.00
CA PRO A 2 9.87 5.69 -27.15
C PRO A 2 10.51 5.60 -25.76
N ASN A 3 10.77 6.74 -25.15
CA ASN A 3 11.23 6.76 -23.78
C ASN A 3 10.07 6.44 -22.81
N ALA A 4 10.39 6.19 -21.54
CA ALA A 4 9.42 5.75 -20.55
C ALA A 4 8.33 6.80 -20.32
N ILE A 5 8.68 8.09 -20.36
CA ILE A 5 7.73 9.20 -20.22
C ILE A 5 6.76 9.23 -21.40
N GLU A 6 7.25 9.11 -22.64
CA GLU A 6 6.41 9.08 -23.84
C GLU A 6 5.43 7.90 -23.83
N THR A 7 5.92 6.71 -23.48
CA THR A 7 5.09 5.50 -23.40
C THR A 7 4.03 5.60 -22.31
N LEU A 8 4.38 6.12 -21.13
CA LEU A 8 3.41 6.32 -20.05
C LEU A 8 2.42 7.44 -20.37
N LEU A 9 2.84 8.50 -21.07
CA LEU A 9 1.94 9.57 -21.53
C LEU A 9 0.90 9.04 -22.51
N ASP A 10 1.31 8.24 -23.49
CA ASP A 10 0.39 7.58 -24.43
C ASP A 10 -0.58 6.65 -23.69
N PHE A 11 -0.05 5.84 -22.76
CA PHE A 11 -0.86 4.93 -21.95
C PHE A 11 -1.91 5.66 -21.11
N VAL A 12 -1.50 6.70 -20.37
CA VAL A 12 -2.41 7.52 -19.56
C VAL A 12 -3.44 8.24 -20.44
N GLY A 13 -3.07 8.68 -21.65
CA GLY A 13 -3.96 9.37 -22.58
C GLY A 13 -5.00 8.47 -23.27
N LYS A 14 -4.82 7.15 -23.23
CA LYS A 14 -5.64 6.19 -23.99
C LYS A 14 -6.97 5.88 -23.27
N SER A 15 -8.08 6.20 -23.94
CA SER A 15 -9.43 5.85 -23.49
C SER A 15 -9.75 4.36 -23.65
N GLY A 16 -10.74 3.87 -22.90
CA GLY A 16 -11.17 2.47 -22.94
C GLY A 16 -10.14 1.48 -22.39
N THR A 17 -9.20 1.95 -21.58
CA THR A 17 -8.29 1.11 -20.80
C THR A 17 -8.82 0.96 -19.39
N GLY A 18 -8.46 -0.13 -18.69
CA GLY A 18 -8.84 -0.30 -17.28
C GLY A 18 -8.37 0.84 -16.37
N LEU A 19 -7.21 1.45 -16.69
CA LEU A 19 -6.74 2.66 -16.00
C LEU A 19 -7.66 3.86 -16.26
N ALA A 20 -8.04 4.11 -17.52
CA ALA A 20 -8.92 5.22 -17.86
C ALA A 20 -10.31 5.05 -17.20
N ASP A 21 -10.85 3.84 -17.21
CA ASP A 21 -12.12 3.53 -16.54
C ASP A 21 -12.01 3.70 -15.02
N TYR A 22 -10.88 3.30 -14.43
CA TYR A 22 -10.63 3.48 -13.00
C TYR A 22 -10.49 4.96 -12.61
N VAL A 23 -9.71 5.73 -13.37
CA VAL A 23 -9.53 7.18 -13.16
C VAL A 23 -10.84 7.94 -13.34
N ALA A 24 -11.74 7.47 -14.22
CA ALA A 24 -13.06 8.04 -14.42
C ALA A 24 -14.01 7.88 -13.22
N LEU A 25 -13.68 7.03 -12.24
CA LEU A 25 -14.43 6.94 -10.97
C LEU A 25 -14.25 8.18 -10.08
N GLU A 26 -13.27 9.02 -10.37
CA GLU A 26 -13.15 10.30 -9.69
C GLU A 26 -14.40 11.16 -9.93
N LYS A 27 -15.20 11.33 -8.87
CA LYS A 27 -16.38 12.19 -8.91
C LYS A 27 -15.97 13.64 -9.15
N LYS A 28 -16.54 14.26 -10.18
CA LYS A 28 -16.43 15.71 -10.37
C LYS A 28 -17.37 16.41 -9.40
N ASN A 29 -16.86 17.42 -8.69
CA ASN A 29 -17.72 18.37 -7.99
C ASN A 29 -18.47 19.19 -9.06
N GLU A 30 -19.77 18.91 -9.24
CA GLU A 30 -20.61 19.61 -10.23
C GLU A 30 -20.71 21.13 -9.97
N GLU A 31 -20.41 21.58 -8.76
CA GLU A 31 -20.51 22.97 -8.33
C GLU A 31 -19.24 23.83 -8.58
N GLN A 32 -18.14 23.23 -9.03
CA GLN A 32 -16.88 23.95 -9.25
C GLN A 32 -16.60 24.16 -10.75
N GLU A 33 -15.90 25.25 -11.09
CA GLU A 33 -15.38 25.47 -12.45
C GLU A 33 -14.64 24.23 -12.97
N PRO A 34 -14.58 24.00 -14.30
CA PRO A 34 -13.99 22.79 -14.87
C PRO A 34 -12.51 22.68 -14.46
N LEU A 35 -12.26 21.95 -13.37
CA LEU A 35 -10.91 21.59 -12.92
C LEU A 35 -10.31 20.58 -13.90
N PRO A 36 -8.97 20.57 -14.07
CA PRO A 36 -8.28 19.51 -14.81
C PRO A 36 -8.72 18.13 -14.29
N THR A 37 -8.91 17.18 -15.20
CA THR A 37 -9.19 15.79 -14.81
C THR A 37 -7.96 15.15 -14.16
N LEU A 38 -8.13 14.06 -13.41
CA LEU A 38 -6.97 13.34 -12.87
C LEU A 38 -6.06 12.82 -14.00
N GLN A 39 -6.64 12.45 -15.14
CA GLN A 39 -5.89 12.11 -16.34
C GLN A 39 -5.01 13.27 -16.84
N ASP A 40 -5.52 14.51 -16.82
CA ASP A 40 -4.74 15.71 -17.18
C ASP A 40 -3.59 15.95 -16.20
N GLU A 41 -3.83 15.79 -14.90
CA GLU A 41 -2.79 15.96 -13.86
C GLU A 41 -1.70 14.88 -13.96
N LEU A 42 -2.07 13.62 -14.25
CA LEU A 42 -1.10 12.54 -14.48
C LEU A 42 -0.22 12.85 -15.70
N GLN A 43 -0.80 13.38 -16.79
CA GLN A 43 -0.01 13.81 -17.94
C GLN A 43 0.91 15.00 -17.60
N LEU A 44 0.44 15.94 -16.79
CA LEU A 44 1.24 17.08 -16.34
C LEU A 44 2.40 16.63 -15.45
N PHE A 45 2.17 15.69 -14.54
CA PHE A 45 3.21 15.05 -13.73
C PHE A 45 4.30 14.42 -14.63
N LEU A 46 3.92 13.59 -15.59
CA LEU A 46 4.86 12.93 -16.51
C LEU A 46 5.65 13.92 -17.38
N ARG A 47 5.06 15.07 -17.74
CA ARG A 47 5.73 16.14 -18.50
C ARG A 47 6.62 17.04 -17.64
N SER A 48 6.52 16.96 -16.32
CA SER A 48 7.23 17.86 -15.41
C SER A 48 8.71 17.48 -15.30
N THR A 49 9.59 18.41 -15.69
CA THR A 49 11.04 18.24 -15.64
C THR A 49 11.72 18.89 -14.44
N MET A 50 11.00 19.75 -13.71
CA MET A 50 11.50 20.38 -12.48
C MET A 50 11.05 19.56 -11.26
N ASP A 51 12.01 19.10 -10.46
CA ASP A 51 11.78 18.19 -9.31
C ASP A 51 10.67 18.69 -8.38
N GLN A 52 10.71 19.97 -7.99
CA GLN A 52 9.71 20.53 -7.09
C GLN A 52 8.30 20.51 -7.70
N VAL A 53 8.18 20.87 -8.98
CA VAL A 53 6.88 20.83 -9.69
C VAL A 53 6.40 19.40 -9.79
N ARG A 54 7.30 18.47 -10.10
CA ARG A 54 6.99 17.04 -10.21
C ARG A 54 6.51 16.45 -8.89
N VAL A 55 7.19 16.74 -7.78
CA VAL A 55 6.79 16.26 -6.45
C VAL A 55 5.43 16.82 -6.04
N ASN A 56 5.20 18.12 -6.27
CA ASN A 56 3.88 18.72 -5.99
C ASN A 56 2.79 18.08 -6.84
N LYS A 57 3.05 17.86 -8.14
CA LYS A 57 2.10 17.20 -9.03
C LYS A 57 1.85 15.74 -8.65
N ALA A 58 2.87 15.04 -8.15
CA ALA A 58 2.70 13.69 -7.63
C ALA A 58 1.81 13.66 -6.39
N LEU A 59 1.94 14.65 -5.50
CA LEU A 59 1.08 14.82 -4.33
C LEU A 59 -0.37 15.06 -4.76
N ASP A 60 -0.61 16.04 -5.65
CA ASP A 60 -1.93 16.35 -6.21
C ASP A 60 -2.59 15.11 -6.82
N CYS A 61 -1.85 14.37 -7.66
CA CYS A 61 -2.34 13.15 -8.29
C CYS A 61 -2.67 12.08 -7.25
N THR A 62 -1.80 11.89 -6.26
CA THR A 62 -2.01 10.83 -5.26
C THR A 62 -3.22 11.12 -4.39
N HIS A 63 -3.39 12.36 -3.93
CA HIS A 63 -4.57 12.77 -3.17
C HIS A 63 -5.87 12.43 -3.93
N ARG A 64 -5.91 12.75 -5.22
CA ARG A 64 -7.05 12.45 -6.10
C ARG A 64 -7.25 10.95 -6.34
N ILE A 65 -6.18 10.17 -6.47
CA ILE A 65 -6.27 8.70 -6.60
C ILE A 65 -6.80 8.08 -5.30
N LEU A 66 -6.30 8.50 -4.14
CA LEU A 66 -6.75 8.03 -2.83
C LEU A 66 -8.24 8.30 -2.63
N LYS A 67 -8.73 9.45 -3.11
CA LYS A 67 -10.16 9.80 -3.09
C LYS A 67 -11.07 8.82 -3.83
N ILE A 68 -10.59 8.20 -4.92
CA ILE A 68 -11.39 7.19 -5.67
C ILE A 68 -11.81 6.03 -4.74
N ALA A 69 -10.96 5.70 -3.77
CA ALA A 69 -11.14 4.58 -2.85
C ALA A 69 -11.58 5.00 -1.43
N ASP A 70 -11.96 6.27 -1.22
CA ASP A 70 -12.22 6.87 0.10
C ASP A 70 -11.03 6.70 1.08
N LEU A 71 -9.82 6.93 0.57
CA LEU A 71 -8.55 6.80 1.31
C LEU A 71 -7.86 8.14 1.55
N GLU A 72 -8.57 9.27 1.46
CA GLU A 72 -8.00 10.61 1.61
C GLU A 72 -7.24 10.78 2.94
N ASP A 73 -7.69 10.13 4.00
CA ASP A 73 -7.04 10.08 5.32
C ASP A 73 -5.58 9.57 5.29
N PHE A 74 -5.22 8.74 4.31
CA PHE A 74 -3.84 8.29 4.15
C PHE A 74 -2.88 9.41 3.76
N GLU A 75 -3.41 10.53 3.26
CA GLU A 75 -2.64 11.70 2.87
C GLU A 75 -1.87 12.29 4.06
N MET A 76 -2.43 12.25 5.28
CA MET A 76 -1.71 12.68 6.49
C MET A 76 -0.37 11.95 6.64
N PHE A 77 -0.34 10.64 6.34
CA PHE A 77 0.87 9.84 6.44
C PHE A 77 1.84 10.11 5.29
N ARG A 78 1.33 10.27 4.08
CA ARG A 78 2.14 10.65 2.91
C ARG A 78 2.77 12.02 3.09
N GLU A 79 2.01 13.01 3.54
CA GLU A 79 2.50 14.34 3.88
C GLU A 79 3.57 14.27 4.97
N GLY A 80 3.40 13.39 5.96
CA GLY A 80 4.42 13.21 6.99
C GLY A 80 5.72 12.64 6.42
N VAL A 81 5.67 11.67 5.49
CA VAL A 81 6.87 11.23 4.74
C VAL A 81 7.45 12.40 3.97
N TRP A 82 6.65 13.07 3.13
CA TRP A 82 7.06 14.23 2.33
C TRP A 82 7.74 15.32 3.17
N LYS A 83 7.18 15.68 4.33
CA LYS A 83 7.76 16.65 5.28
C LYS A 83 9.13 16.18 5.74
N ARG A 84 9.32 14.89 6.03
CA ARG A 84 10.64 14.33 6.38
C ARG A 84 11.62 14.39 5.21
N GLU A 85 11.17 14.18 3.97
CA GLU A 85 12.01 14.33 2.77
C GLU A 85 12.47 15.78 2.60
N ALA A 86 11.52 16.72 2.65
CA ALA A 86 11.76 18.15 2.45
C ALA A 86 12.68 18.74 3.52
N THR A 87 12.47 18.35 4.79
CA THR A 87 13.27 18.83 5.94
C THR A 87 14.60 18.12 6.12
N ARG A 88 14.92 17.13 5.27
CA ARG A 88 16.15 16.33 5.37
C ARG A 88 16.21 15.46 6.63
N GLY A 89 15.07 15.12 7.22
CA GLY A 89 14.94 14.32 8.45
C GLY A 89 14.91 12.81 8.24
N MET A 90 15.22 12.32 7.04
CA MET A 90 15.40 10.89 6.75
C MET A 90 16.89 10.53 6.84
N ASP A 91 17.20 9.50 7.62
CA ASP A 91 18.58 9.02 7.82
C ASP A 91 19.09 8.34 6.54
N TYR A 92 18.19 7.78 5.73
CA TYR A 92 18.51 7.23 4.43
C TYR A 92 18.92 8.31 3.44
N GLN A 93 20.24 8.48 3.26
CA GLN A 93 20.82 9.52 2.42
C GLN A 93 20.61 9.33 0.91
N LYS A 94 20.09 8.16 0.48
CA LYS A 94 20.10 7.78 -0.93
C LYS A 94 18.92 8.34 -1.73
N GLN A 95 17.72 8.49 -1.16
CA GLN A 95 16.50 8.75 -1.94
C GLN A 95 15.58 9.73 -1.19
N ARG A 96 15.02 10.73 -1.90
CA ARG A 96 14.14 11.77 -1.33
C ARG A 96 12.97 12.15 -2.23
N ASP A 97 12.45 11.16 -2.93
CA ASP A 97 11.39 11.32 -3.90
C ASP A 97 10.34 10.20 -3.79
N HIS A 98 10.12 9.69 -2.58
CA HIS A 98 9.15 8.61 -2.31
C HIS A 98 7.75 8.99 -2.83
N THR A 99 7.37 10.27 -2.75
CA THR A 99 6.10 10.76 -3.31
C THR A 99 5.99 10.53 -4.83
N ALA A 100 7.03 10.84 -5.61
CA ALA A 100 7.03 10.63 -7.06
C ALA A 100 7.27 9.16 -7.42
N HIS A 101 8.15 8.48 -6.69
CA HIS A 101 8.46 7.07 -6.79
C HIS A 101 7.19 6.21 -6.70
N THR A 102 6.40 6.39 -5.63
CA THR A 102 5.17 5.63 -5.41
C THR A 102 4.12 5.86 -6.49
N LEU A 103 4.02 7.08 -7.05
CA LEU A 103 3.13 7.37 -8.18
C LEU A 103 3.60 6.70 -9.49
N ASN A 104 4.91 6.73 -9.77
CA ASN A 104 5.48 6.00 -10.90
C ASN A 104 5.28 4.49 -10.76
N ASN A 105 5.48 3.92 -9.56
CA ASN A 105 5.17 2.50 -9.28
C ASN A 105 3.70 2.19 -9.54
N TRP A 106 2.78 3.08 -9.13
CA TRP A 106 1.36 2.90 -9.38
C TRP A 106 1.04 2.86 -10.87
N LEU A 107 1.58 3.80 -11.65
CA LEU A 107 1.42 3.86 -13.12
C LEU A 107 2.02 2.63 -13.81
N LEU A 108 3.22 2.21 -13.40
CA LEU A 108 3.87 1.02 -13.94
C LEU A 108 3.06 -0.24 -13.64
N GLY A 109 2.49 -0.38 -12.44
CA GLY A 109 1.61 -1.51 -12.12
C GLY A 109 0.42 -1.62 -13.07
N TRP A 110 -0.25 -0.49 -13.34
CA TRP A 110 -1.33 -0.43 -14.33
C TRP A 110 -0.84 -0.76 -15.74
N PHE A 111 0.33 -0.26 -16.14
CA PHE A 111 0.93 -0.55 -17.44
C PHE A 111 1.20 -2.06 -17.60
N PHE A 112 1.76 -2.70 -16.59
CA PHE A 112 2.00 -4.14 -16.55
C PHE A 112 0.70 -4.96 -16.55
N TYR A 113 -0.28 -4.58 -15.73
CA TYR A 113 -1.59 -5.24 -15.69
C TYR A 113 -2.33 -5.12 -17.04
N ALA A 114 -2.21 -4.00 -17.75
CA ALA A 114 -2.84 -3.79 -19.04
C ALA A 114 -2.16 -4.53 -20.20
N HIS A 115 -0.82 -4.70 -20.14
CA HIS A 115 -0.05 -5.19 -21.28
C HIS A 115 0.52 -6.59 -21.10
N SER A 116 0.62 -7.13 -19.88
CA SER A 116 1.12 -8.48 -19.63
C SER A 116 -0.01 -9.44 -19.28
N GLN A 117 -0.41 -10.27 -20.24
CA GLN A 117 -1.50 -11.23 -20.06
C GLN A 117 -1.23 -12.21 -18.90
N GLY A 118 0.03 -12.63 -18.73
CA GLY A 118 0.40 -13.53 -17.64
C GLY A 118 0.20 -12.91 -16.26
N ILE A 119 0.58 -11.64 -16.08
CA ILE A 119 0.35 -10.89 -14.82
C ILE A 119 -1.14 -10.65 -14.61
N LYS A 120 -1.86 -10.19 -15.63
CA LYS A 120 -3.31 -9.98 -15.55
C LYS A 120 -4.05 -11.26 -15.15
N THR A 121 -3.74 -12.37 -15.82
CA THR A 121 -4.35 -13.67 -15.51
C THR A 121 -4.01 -14.15 -14.11
N ALA A 122 -2.77 -13.97 -13.63
CA ALA A 122 -2.40 -14.37 -12.27
C ALA A 122 -3.12 -13.53 -11.20
N ILE A 123 -3.21 -12.21 -11.39
CA ILE A 123 -3.93 -11.31 -10.48
C ILE A 123 -5.42 -11.65 -10.48
N ASN A 124 -6.06 -11.75 -11.65
CA ASN A 124 -7.48 -12.09 -11.74
C ASN A 124 -7.76 -13.48 -11.15
N GLY A 125 -6.90 -14.46 -11.42
CA GLY A 125 -7.00 -15.79 -10.81
C GLY A 125 -6.88 -15.75 -9.28
N ALA A 126 -6.07 -14.86 -8.71
CA ALA A 126 -5.99 -14.67 -7.26
C ALA A 126 -7.23 -13.97 -6.68
N ILE A 127 -7.87 -13.06 -7.43
CA ILE A 127 -9.15 -12.43 -7.08
C ILE A 127 -10.29 -13.48 -7.15
N GLU A 128 -10.33 -14.28 -8.20
CA GLU A 128 -11.27 -15.41 -8.36
C GLU A 128 -11.11 -16.46 -7.26
N LYS A 129 -9.88 -16.79 -6.88
CA LYS A 129 -9.59 -17.71 -5.77
C LYS A 129 -10.14 -17.20 -4.43
N ARG A 130 -10.35 -15.89 -4.31
CA ARG A 130 -11.02 -15.27 -3.17
C ARG A 130 -12.54 -15.28 -3.29
N GLU A 131 -13.09 -15.94 -4.31
CA GLU A 131 -14.53 -16.01 -4.59
C GLU A 131 -15.14 -14.61 -4.77
N TRP A 132 -14.40 -13.66 -5.34
CA TRP A 132 -14.96 -12.34 -5.65
C TRP A 132 -15.86 -12.42 -6.89
N ASP A 133 -17.09 -11.93 -6.78
CA ASP A 133 -18.06 -11.93 -7.89
C ASP A 133 -17.99 -10.60 -8.64
N SER A 134 -17.10 -10.50 -9.63
CA SER A 134 -16.93 -9.28 -10.42
C SER A 134 -18.08 -8.97 -11.36
N GLU A 135 -19.04 -9.89 -11.52
CA GLU A 135 -20.21 -9.74 -12.40
C GLU A 135 -21.44 -9.22 -11.63
N ALA A 136 -21.40 -9.25 -10.29
CA ALA A 136 -22.46 -8.72 -9.47
C ALA A 136 -22.53 -7.19 -9.63
N PRO A 137 -23.70 -6.59 -9.95
CA PRO A 137 -23.82 -5.15 -10.25
C PRO A 137 -23.34 -4.21 -9.13
N GLU A 138 -23.39 -4.68 -7.89
CA GLU A 138 -22.96 -3.95 -6.69
C GLU A 138 -21.47 -4.12 -6.37
N LYS A 139 -20.77 -5.02 -7.06
CA LYS A 139 -19.35 -5.36 -6.82
C LYS A 139 -18.46 -4.73 -7.89
N PHE A 140 -17.20 -4.56 -7.52
CA PHE A 140 -16.16 -4.08 -8.43
C PHE A 140 -15.87 -5.09 -9.55
N SER A 141 -15.62 -4.56 -10.75
CA SER A 141 -14.93 -5.33 -11.78
C SER A 141 -13.52 -5.74 -11.32
N TYR A 142 -12.87 -6.67 -12.04
CA TYR A 142 -11.48 -7.03 -11.73
C TYR A 142 -10.53 -5.84 -11.79
N GLU A 143 -10.68 -4.97 -12.79
CA GLU A 143 -9.91 -3.74 -12.94
C GLU A 143 -10.10 -2.81 -11.74
N GLN A 144 -11.33 -2.64 -11.28
CA GLN A 144 -11.63 -1.81 -10.11
C GLN A 144 -11.06 -2.43 -8.82
N PHE A 145 -11.27 -3.73 -8.61
CA PHE A 145 -10.67 -4.46 -7.47
C PHE A 145 -9.15 -4.31 -7.47
N PHE A 146 -8.51 -4.55 -8.61
CA PHE A 146 -7.06 -4.34 -8.77
C PHE A 146 -6.69 -2.91 -8.45
N GLY A 147 -7.37 -1.91 -9.02
CA GLY A 147 -7.10 -0.50 -8.80
C GLY A 147 -7.10 -0.13 -7.32
N HIS A 148 -8.13 -0.56 -6.57
CA HIS A 148 -8.25 -0.30 -5.14
C HIS A 148 -7.18 -1.02 -4.31
N ALA A 149 -6.95 -2.32 -4.55
CA ALA A 149 -5.92 -3.09 -3.86
C ALA A 149 -4.50 -2.59 -4.20
N TRP A 150 -4.31 -2.11 -5.42
CA TRP A 150 -3.03 -1.60 -5.91
C TRP A 150 -2.64 -0.29 -5.25
N GLN A 151 -3.59 0.58 -4.88
CA GLN A 151 -3.26 1.80 -4.11
C GLN A 151 -2.52 1.48 -2.81
N TYR A 152 -2.97 0.46 -2.07
CA TYR A 152 -2.32 -0.01 -0.85
C TYR A 152 -0.93 -0.60 -1.12
N THR A 153 -0.83 -1.43 -2.16
CA THR A 153 0.41 -2.13 -2.50
C THR A 153 1.47 -1.22 -3.13
N SER A 154 1.08 -0.15 -3.83
CA SER A 154 2.02 0.67 -4.60
C SER A 154 2.07 2.13 -4.15
N LEU A 155 0.93 2.81 -3.99
CA LEU A 155 0.97 4.22 -3.56
C LEU A 155 1.40 4.28 -2.09
N LEU A 156 0.82 3.43 -1.25
CA LEU A 156 0.98 3.52 0.19
C LEU A 156 2.13 2.66 0.75
N HIS A 157 2.89 1.95 -0.08
CA HIS A 157 3.89 0.97 0.40
C HIS A 157 5.06 1.59 1.16
N ASP A 158 5.28 2.90 1.03
CA ASP A 158 6.38 3.64 1.64
C ASP A 158 5.96 4.56 2.79
N ILE A 159 4.68 4.58 3.20
CA ILE A 159 4.25 5.43 4.33
C ILE A 159 4.95 5.06 5.65
N GLY A 160 5.46 3.83 5.75
CA GLY A 160 6.23 3.33 6.88
C GLY A 160 7.58 4.02 7.07
N TYR A 161 8.09 4.80 6.10
CA TYR A 161 9.23 5.70 6.32
C TYR A 161 8.97 6.74 7.42
N LEU A 162 7.70 6.98 7.78
CA LEU A 162 7.36 7.73 9.00
C LEU A 162 7.98 7.17 10.26
N PHE A 163 8.15 5.86 10.33
CA PHE A 163 8.77 5.15 11.46
C PHE A 163 10.24 4.88 11.23
N GLU A 164 10.83 5.39 10.14
CA GLU A 164 12.26 5.28 9.88
C GLU A 164 13.00 5.86 11.09
N GLY A 165 13.89 5.04 11.63
CA GLY A 165 14.68 5.33 12.80
C GLY A 165 15.51 4.10 13.12
N SER A 166 16.72 4.34 13.61
CA SER A 166 17.67 3.27 13.88
C SER A 166 18.27 3.43 15.26
N ILE A 167 18.54 2.31 15.92
CA ILE A 167 19.27 2.29 17.21
C ILE A 167 20.45 1.36 17.04
N THR A 168 21.65 1.90 17.17
CA THR A 168 22.87 1.10 17.10
C THR A 168 23.00 0.25 18.37
N ASN A 169 23.63 -0.93 18.28
CA ASN A 169 23.85 -1.78 19.46
C ASN A 169 24.70 -1.11 20.57
N MET A 170 25.42 -0.03 20.27
CA MET A 170 26.20 0.74 21.25
C MET A 170 25.36 1.79 22.00
N GLU A 171 24.20 2.17 21.48
CA GLU A 171 23.31 3.11 22.14
C GLU A 171 22.55 2.40 23.26
N THR A 172 22.73 2.87 24.49
CA THR A 172 22.00 2.36 25.66
C THR A 172 20.53 2.78 25.68
N GLY A 173 20.15 3.71 24.79
CA GLY A 173 18.77 4.14 24.61
C GLY A 173 17.93 3.06 23.89
N ASN A 174 16.68 2.88 24.32
CA ASN A 174 15.71 2.03 23.61
C ASN A 174 14.73 2.86 22.75
N GLN A 175 14.94 4.17 22.66
CA GLN A 175 14.09 5.12 21.95
C GLN A 175 14.81 5.63 20.72
N SER A 176 14.09 5.70 19.60
CA SER A 176 14.52 6.42 18.41
C SER A 176 13.59 7.62 18.24
N ALA A 177 14.13 8.84 18.37
CA ALA A 177 13.35 10.06 18.21
C ALA A 177 12.65 10.12 16.84
N GLN A 178 13.27 9.54 15.81
CA GLN A 178 12.70 9.47 14.47
C GLN A 178 11.52 8.50 14.38
N ALA A 179 11.62 7.32 14.99
CA ALA A 179 10.49 6.39 15.05
C ALA A 179 9.32 6.93 15.91
N GLU A 180 9.63 7.75 16.93
CA GLU A 180 8.63 8.43 17.76
C GLU A 180 7.81 9.44 16.96
N ILE A 181 8.36 10.07 15.92
CA ILE A 181 7.60 10.96 15.01
C ILE A 181 6.48 10.17 14.35
N GLY A 182 6.80 9.03 13.71
CA GLY A 182 5.77 8.18 13.09
C GLY A 182 4.72 7.69 14.08
N LEU A 183 5.12 7.35 15.30
CA LEU A 183 4.19 6.98 16.36
C LEU A 183 3.23 8.14 16.71
N LYS A 184 3.75 9.36 16.85
CA LYS A 184 2.94 10.56 17.14
C LYS A 184 2.01 10.90 15.99
N THR A 185 2.46 10.80 14.75
CA THR A 185 1.59 11.02 13.57
C THR A 185 0.45 10.00 13.53
N ALA A 186 0.73 8.72 13.78
CA ALA A 186 -0.31 7.69 13.87
C ALA A 186 -1.26 7.91 15.05
N ASP A 187 -0.77 8.35 16.20
CA ASP A 187 -1.61 8.71 17.34
C ASP A 187 -2.51 9.91 17.03
N GLU A 188 -1.94 10.99 16.48
CA GLU A 188 -2.65 12.20 16.11
C GLU A 188 -3.79 11.89 15.12
N TYR A 189 -3.56 10.98 14.17
CA TYR A 189 -4.60 10.50 13.28
C TYR A 189 -5.80 9.90 14.03
N PHE A 190 -5.57 8.87 14.86
CA PHE A 190 -6.64 8.15 15.56
C PHE A 190 -7.28 8.93 16.71
N ASN A 191 -6.59 9.92 17.28
CA ASN A 191 -7.08 10.72 18.39
C ASN A 191 -7.68 12.06 17.97
N MET A 192 -7.35 12.57 16.78
CA MET A 192 -7.72 13.93 16.39
C MET A 192 -8.12 14.04 14.92
N ALA A 193 -7.21 13.74 13.97
CA ALA A 193 -7.44 14.06 12.56
C ALA A 193 -8.70 13.39 11.99
N PHE A 194 -8.84 12.08 12.22
CA PHE A 194 -10.02 11.31 11.80
C PHE A 194 -11.32 11.90 12.33
N TRP A 195 -11.36 12.32 13.59
CA TRP A 195 -12.57 12.88 14.21
C TRP A 195 -12.90 14.27 13.67
N ILE A 196 -11.90 15.09 13.40
CA ILE A 196 -12.09 16.41 12.79
C ILE A 196 -12.66 16.26 11.37
N GLU A 197 -12.08 15.38 10.56
CA GLU A 197 -12.50 15.12 9.18
C GLU A 197 -13.92 14.53 9.10
N THR A 198 -14.35 13.83 10.14
CA THR A 198 -15.71 13.29 10.25
C THR A 198 -16.70 14.24 10.93
N GLY A 199 -16.25 15.45 11.28
CA GLY A 199 -17.07 16.49 11.91
C GLY A 199 -17.43 16.20 13.37
N GLU A 200 -16.75 15.25 14.02
CA GLU A 200 -16.97 14.89 15.42
C GLU A 200 -16.02 15.64 16.35
N THR A 201 -16.54 16.63 17.07
CA THR A 201 -15.75 17.50 17.96
C THR A 201 -15.94 17.19 19.46
N SER A 202 -16.89 16.32 19.82
CA SER A 202 -17.15 15.93 21.21
C SER A 202 -16.16 14.85 21.67
N THR A 203 -15.26 15.24 22.56
CA THR A 203 -14.29 14.32 23.20
C THR A 203 -14.95 13.16 23.93
N HIS A 204 -16.18 13.35 24.42
CA HIS A 204 -16.97 12.29 25.06
C HIS A 204 -17.42 11.22 24.06
N SER A 205 -17.89 11.63 22.88
CA SER A 205 -18.33 10.71 21.84
C SER A 205 -17.15 9.99 21.19
N GLN A 206 -16.06 10.71 20.93
CA GLN A 206 -14.81 10.11 20.49
C GLN A 206 -14.34 9.02 21.46
N LYS A 207 -14.34 9.29 22.78
CA LYS A 207 -13.97 8.30 23.79
C LYS A 207 -14.88 7.06 23.74
N LYS A 208 -16.20 7.24 23.73
CA LYS A 208 -17.17 6.14 23.65
C LYS A 208 -16.97 5.29 22.38
N LEU A 209 -16.78 5.91 21.23
CA LEU A 209 -16.57 5.22 19.96
C LEU A 209 -15.26 4.42 19.96
N ARG A 210 -14.20 4.96 20.57
CA ARG A 210 -12.92 4.24 20.72
C ARG A 210 -13.00 3.06 21.70
N GLU A 211 -13.78 3.20 22.76
CA GLU A 211 -14.05 2.11 23.71
C GLU A 211 -14.78 0.94 23.02
N LEU A 212 -15.66 1.21 22.04
CA LEU A 212 -16.39 0.16 21.32
C LEU A 212 -15.49 -0.77 20.51
N ILE A 213 -14.43 -0.24 19.92
CA ILE A 213 -13.50 -1.00 19.07
C ILE A 213 -12.26 -1.48 19.85
N GLU A 214 -12.19 -1.19 21.15
CA GLU A 214 -11.07 -1.51 22.03
C GLU A 214 -9.72 -1.08 21.42
N MET A 215 -9.66 0.15 20.90
CA MET A 215 -8.47 0.63 20.21
C MET A 215 -7.26 0.66 21.16
N PRO A 216 -6.10 0.10 20.77
CA PRO A 216 -4.92 0.07 21.63
C PRO A 216 -4.46 1.48 22.02
N GLU A 217 -4.15 1.68 23.29
CA GLU A 217 -3.58 2.93 23.78
C GLU A 217 -2.15 3.13 23.25
N LEU A 218 -1.78 4.41 23.09
CA LEU A 218 -0.42 4.81 22.77
C LEU A 218 0.54 4.31 23.87
N PRO A 219 1.68 3.68 23.52
CA PRO A 219 2.65 3.30 24.53
C PRO A 219 3.24 4.55 25.19
N ARG A 220 3.27 4.56 26.53
CA ARG A 220 3.84 5.67 27.34
C ARG A 220 5.32 5.96 27.05
N GLU A 221 6.06 4.98 26.52
CA GLU A 221 7.45 5.15 26.08
C GLU A 221 7.61 4.56 24.69
N ALA A 222 8.12 5.37 23.75
CA ALA A 222 8.25 5.03 22.34
C ALA A 222 9.51 4.21 22.03
N SER A 223 9.56 2.96 22.53
CA SER A 223 10.59 2.01 22.08
C SER A 223 10.18 1.32 20.79
N LEU A 224 11.15 0.89 19.96
CA LEU A 224 10.87 0.19 18.70
C LEU A 224 9.95 -1.04 18.92
N SER A 225 10.17 -1.81 19.98
CA SER A 225 9.33 -2.97 20.32
C SER A 225 7.90 -2.58 20.68
N ARG A 226 7.72 -1.48 21.42
CA ARG A 226 6.38 -0.99 21.77
C ARG A 226 5.65 -0.38 20.57
N ILE A 227 6.37 0.30 19.67
CA ILE A 227 5.83 0.78 18.40
C ILE A 227 5.38 -0.41 17.54
N ALA A 228 6.21 -1.46 17.43
CA ALA A 228 5.85 -2.68 16.70
C ALA A 228 4.61 -3.39 17.28
N ILE A 229 4.47 -3.45 18.60
CA ILE A 229 3.27 -3.99 19.27
C ILE A 229 2.04 -3.10 19.02
N TYR A 230 2.21 -1.78 19.10
CA TYR A 230 1.14 -0.83 18.83
C TYR A 230 0.62 -0.97 17.39
N LEU A 231 1.51 -1.03 16.40
CA LEU A 231 1.14 -1.16 14.99
C LEU A 231 0.42 -2.47 14.67
N ARG A 232 0.82 -3.60 15.31
CA ARG A 232 0.17 -4.89 15.04
C ARG A 232 -1.20 -5.06 15.69
N SER A 233 -1.50 -4.28 16.72
CA SER A 233 -2.68 -4.51 17.55
C SER A 233 -3.88 -3.82 16.91
N LEU A 234 -4.91 -4.60 16.58
CA LEU A 234 -6.10 -4.15 15.84
C LEU A 234 -7.32 -3.92 16.73
N GLY A 235 -7.21 -4.16 18.05
CA GLY A 235 -8.33 -4.10 18.98
C GLY A 235 -9.21 -5.36 18.92
N SER A 236 -10.45 -5.27 19.42
CA SER A 236 -11.41 -6.38 19.38
C SER A 236 -12.13 -6.40 18.04
N LEU A 237 -12.10 -7.54 17.34
CA LEU A 237 -12.67 -7.70 16.00
C LEU A 237 -13.95 -8.55 15.97
N ASP A 238 -14.55 -8.88 17.12
CA ASP A 238 -15.67 -9.83 17.19
C ASP A 238 -16.89 -9.41 16.33
N ASN A 239 -17.19 -8.11 16.30
CA ASN A 239 -18.35 -7.59 15.55
C ASN A 239 -18.04 -7.50 14.07
N LEU A 240 -16.84 -7.03 13.72
CA LEU A 240 -16.35 -7.09 12.35
C LEU A 240 -16.35 -8.52 11.81
N SER A 241 -15.92 -9.49 12.62
CA SER A 241 -15.93 -10.92 12.30
C SER A 241 -17.34 -11.43 11.99
N SER A 242 -18.32 -10.96 12.74
CA SER A 242 -19.73 -11.28 12.55
C SER A 242 -20.28 -10.67 11.25
N ARG A 243 -19.98 -9.40 10.97
CA ARG A 243 -20.39 -8.69 9.74
C ARG A 243 -19.78 -9.30 8.48
N VAL A 244 -18.46 -9.54 8.49
CA VAL A 244 -17.74 -10.23 7.40
C VAL A 244 -18.34 -11.62 7.18
N SER A 245 -18.56 -12.38 8.26
CA SER A 245 -19.19 -13.71 8.14
C SER A 245 -20.57 -13.63 7.50
N GLU A 246 -21.40 -12.65 7.87
CA GLU A 246 -22.74 -12.43 7.34
C GLU A 246 -22.71 -12.16 5.83
N GLU A 247 -21.91 -11.21 5.37
CA GLU A 247 -21.80 -10.87 3.95
C GLU A 247 -21.28 -12.02 3.11
N LEU A 248 -20.24 -12.73 3.58
CA LEU A 248 -19.75 -13.93 2.91
C LEU A 248 -20.85 -15.01 2.75
N ARG A 249 -21.83 -15.10 3.69
CA ARG A 249 -22.96 -16.02 3.54
C ARG A 249 -23.96 -15.56 2.48
N VAL A 250 -24.14 -14.26 2.30
CA VAL A 250 -25.09 -13.69 1.33
C VAL A 250 -24.58 -13.95 -0.08
N THR A 251 -23.31 -13.62 -0.36
CA THR A 251 -22.68 -13.82 -1.68
C THR A 251 -22.69 -15.30 -2.07
N ALA A 252 -22.41 -16.21 -1.12
CA ALA A 252 -22.45 -17.65 -1.35
C ALA A 252 -23.83 -18.24 -1.72
N ARG A 253 -24.95 -17.54 -1.45
CA ARG A 253 -26.30 -18.03 -1.80
C ARG A 253 -26.63 -17.82 -3.28
N GLY A 254 -26.03 -16.83 -3.93
CA GLY A 254 -26.13 -16.64 -5.39
C GLY A 254 -25.40 -17.74 -6.16
N GLN A 255 -24.26 -18.19 -5.63
CA GLN A 255 -23.41 -19.20 -6.23
C GLN A 255 -23.55 -20.55 -5.49
N ARG A 256 -24.48 -21.41 -5.91
CA ARG A 256 -24.69 -22.82 -5.47
C ARG A 256 -23.69 -23.37 -4.40
N GLN A 257 -23.74 -22.93 -3.14
CA GLN A 257 -22.90 -23.52 -2.09
C GLN A 257 -23.60 -24.62 -1.31
N ARG A 258 -22.93 -25.78 -1.25
CA ARG A 258 -23.32 -27.03 -0.57
C ARG A 258 -22.83 -27.13 0.89
N LYS A 259 -22.14 -26.13 1.44
CA LYS A 259 -21.64 -26.17 2.82
C LYS A 259 -21.97 -24.86 3.56
N LYS A 260 -22.45 -24.99 4.79
CA LYS A 260 -22.73 -23.87 5.69
C LYS A 260 -21.41 -23.14 5.97
N PRO A 261 -21.30 -21.82 5.73
CA PRO A 261 -20.07 -21.07 5.98
C PRO A 261 -19.68 -21.20 7.45
N LYS A 262 -18.43 -21.59 7.70
CA LYS A 262 -17.86 -21.59 9.04
C LYS A 262 -17.85 -20.14 9.52
N GLU A 263 -18.24 -19.91 10.77
CA GLU A 263 -18.09 -18.59 11.38
C GLU A 263 -16.61 -18.22 11.40
N LEU A 264 -16.27 -17.11 10.74
CA LEU A 264 -14.92 -16.59 10.72
C LEU A 264 -14.61 -16.03 12.11
N ARG A 265 -13.39 -16.25 12.59
CA ARG A 265 -12.87 -15.63 13.81
C ARG A 265 -11.63 -14.84 13.45
N LEU A 266 -11.75 -13.52 13.45
CA LEU A 266 -10.66 -12.61 13.07
C LEU A 266 -9.67 -12.42 14.23
N PRO A 267 -8.37 -12.71 14.05
CA PRO A 267 -7.34 -12.41 15.04
C PRO A 267 -7.12 -10.90 15.21
N SER A 268 -6.84 -10.47 16.44
CA SER A 268 -6.53 -9.06 16.77
C SER A 268 -5.06 -8.66 16.53
N ASP A 269 -4.18 -9.64 16.25
CA ASP A 269 -2.80 -9.43 15.81
C ASP A 269 -2.77 -9.41 14.27
N ALA A 270 -2.20 -8.34 13.70
CA ALA A 270 -2.11 -8.13 12.26
C ALA A 270 -1.43 -9.28 11.49
N PHE A 271 -0.37 -9.88 12.04
CA PHE A 271 0.31 -11.00 11.38
C PHE A 271 -0.54 -12.27 11.43
N ASP A 272 -1.24 -12.52 12.54
CA ASP A 272 -2.21 -13.60 12.63
C ASP A 272 -3.39 -13.41 11.67
N LEU A 273 -3.88 -12.18 11.52
CA LEU A 273 -4.95 -11.84 10.60
C LEU A 273 -4.54 -12.10 9.14
N TRP A 274 -3.35 -11.66 8.71
CA TRP A 274 -2.81 -11.97 7.38
C TRP A 274 -2.66 -13.47 7.15
N ARG A 275 -2.17 -14.23 8.15
CA ARG A 275 -2.09 -15.71 8.04
C ARG A 275 -3.46 -16.35 7.90
N ALA A 276 -4.43 -15.94 8.73
CA ALA A 276 -5.79 -16.46 8.69
C ALA A 276 -6.42 -16.23 7.31
N HIS A 277 -6.22 -15.03 6.75
CA HIS A 277 -6.66 -14.67 5.40
C HIS A 277 -6.09 -15.60 4.33
N PHE A 278 -4.76 -15.73 4.26
CA PHE A 278 -4.14 -16.60 3.25
C PHE A 278 -4.53 -18.08 3.41
N ASN A 279 -4.68 -18.57 4.64
CA ASN A 279 -5.13 -19.93 4.90
C ASN A 279 -6.58 -20.17 4.44
N GLU A 280 -7.48 -19.20 4.64
CA GLU A 280 -8.88 -19.31 4.20
C GLU A 280 -8.98 -19.52 2.69
N PHE A 281 -8.10 -18.87 1.91
CA PHE A 281 -8.05 -19.00 0.45
C PHE A 281 -7.02 -20.04 -0.04
N GLY A 282 -6.61 -20.97 0.83
CA GLY A 282 -5.70 -22.08 0.49
C GLY A 282 -4.36 -21.62 -0.09
N GLN A 283 -3.80 -20.52 0.42
CA GLN A 283 -2.48 -19.99 0.07
C GLN A 283 -1.48 -20.26 1.21
N GLU A 284 -1.23 -21.54 1.51
CA GLU A 284 -0.38 -21.96 2.64
C GLU A 284 1.06 -21.41 2.55
N ASP A 285 1.62 -21.32 1.33
CA ASP A 285 2.96 -20.76 1.12
C ASP A 285 3.03 -19.27 1.49
N ALA A 286 2.00 -18.49 1.14
CA ALA A 286 1.90 -17.08 1.51
C ALA A 286 1.76 -16.93 3.03
N ALA A 287 0.91 -17.74 3.68
CA ALA A 287 0.78 -17.74 5.14
C ALA A 287 2.09 -18.11 5.85
N HIS A 288 2.83 -19.09 5.31
CA HIS A 288 4.16 -19.46 5.81
C HIS A 288 5.17 -18.31 5.63
N ARG A 289 5.09 -17.58 4.52
CA ARG A 289 5.91 -16.39 4.26
C ARG A 289 5.62 -15.28 5.26
N ILE A 290 4.35 -15.04 5.63
CA ILE A 290 3.98 -14.11 6.72
C ILE A 290 4.59 -14.53 8.06
N THR A 291 4.65 -15.83 8.36
CA THR A 291 5.31 -16.35 9.58
C THR A 291 6.81 -16.00 9.59
N LYS A 292 7.48 -16.16 8.44
CA LYS A 292 8.89 -15.77 8.28
C LYS A 292 9.09 -14.26 8.39
N LEU A 293 8.18 -13.49 7.79
CA LEU A 293 8.17 -12.03 7.81
C LEU A 293 8.09 -11.52 9.25
N GLU A 294 7.12 -12.01 10.04
CA GLU A 294 6.96 -11.65 11.44
C GLU A 294 8.23 -11.94 12.25
N LYS A 295 8.80 -13.14 12.07
CA LYS A 295 10.03 -13.53 12.77
C LYS A 295 11.21 -12.62 12.41
N ALA A 296 11.36 -12.26 11.14
CA ALA A 296 12.41 -11.36 10.69
C ALA A 296 12.20 -9.93 11.24
N PHE A 297 10.98 -9.42 11.15
CA PHE A 297 10.60 -8.10 11.65
C PHE A 297 10.86 -7.98 13.16
N LEU A 298 10.37 -8.93 13.96
CA LEU A 298 10.61 -8.97 15.40
C LEU A 298 12.11 -9.05 15.73
N GLN A 299 12.88 -9.74 14.91
CA GLN A 299 14.32 -9.80 15.08
C GLN A 299 14.99 -8.46 14.77
N TYR A 300 14.62 -7.76 13.70
CA TYR A 300 15.16 -6.42 13.41
C TYR A 300 14.89 -5.45 14.54
N VAL A 301 13.69 -5.49 15.10
CA VAL A 301 13.27 -4.62 16.20
C VAL A 301 14.02 -4.92 17.50
N THR A 302 14.30 -6.19 17.80
CA THR A 302 14.84 -6.61 19.11
C THR A 302 16.36 -6.82 19.13
N LYS A 303 16.92 -7.44 18.09
CA LYS A 303 18.33 -7.85 18.01
C LYS A 303 19.11 -7.12 16.93
N GLY A 304 18.41 -6.45 16.03
CA GLY A 304 19.01 -5.77 14.90
C GLY A 304 19.06 -6.60 13.63
N MET A 305 19.37 -5.89 12.56
CA MET A 305 19.46 -6.41 11.22
C MET A 305 20.75 -7.24 11.03
N PRO A 306 20.66 -8.45 10.43
CA PRO A 306 21.84 -9.26 10.15
C PRO A 306 22.89 -8.48 9.33
N GLY A 307 24.12 -8.42 9.84
CA GLY A 307 25.26 -7.78 9.16
C GLY A 307 25.40 -6.28 9.37
N PHE A 308 24.43 -5.61 9.99
CA PHE A 308 24.47 -4.16 10.23
C PHE A 308 24.49 -3.77 11.71
N ASP A 309 24.14 -4.68 12.64
CA ASP A 309 24.10 -4.43 14.10
C ASP A 309 23.27 -3.18 14.51
N ILE A 310 22.24 -2.91 13.71
CA ILE A 310 21.31 -1.78 13.89
C ILE A 310 19.90 -2.33 14.05
N ARG A 311 19.22 -1.92 15.13
CA ARG A 311 17.80 -2.17 15.35
C ARG A 311 16.97 -1.17 14.55
N VAL A 312 16.01 -1.67 13.80
CA VAL A 312 15.16 -0.85 12.93
C VAL A 312 13.71 -1.35 12.94
N LEU A 313 12.80 -0.44 12.61
CA LEU A 313 11.47 -0.78 12.11
C LEU A 313 11.56 -0.83 10.58
N ASP A 314 11.28 -1.99 9.99
CA ASP A 314 11.29 -2.14 8.54
C ASP A 314 10.16 -1.32 7.93
N HIS A 315 10.47 -0.37 7.04
CA HIS A 315 9.48 0.58 6.53
C HIS A 315 8.36 -0.14 5.77
N GLY A 316 8.65 -1.11 4.91
CA GLY A 316 7.63 -1.86 4.17
C GLY A 316 6.67 -2.59 5.12
N VAL A 317 7.21 -3.29 6.13
CA VAL A 317 6.36 -3.95 7.15
C VAL A 317 5.53 -2.94 7.93
N CYS A 318 6.12 -1.82 8.34
CA CYS A 318 5.39 -0.74 9.03
C CYS A 318 4.30 -0.11 8.16
N SER A 319 4.52 0.04 6.85
CA SER A 319 3.50 0.49 5.90
C SER A 319 2.32 -0.46 5.90
N GLY A 320 2.55 -1.76 5.69
CA GLY A 320 1.47 -2.75 5.67
C GLY A 320 0.71 -2.83 7.00
N LEU A 321 1.42 -2.77 8.14
CA LEU A 321 0.78 -2.75 9.46
C LEU A 321 -0.07 -1.49 9.69
N LEU A 322 0.45 -0.31 9.32
CA LEU A 322 -0.28 0.95 9.44
C LEU A 322 -1.52 0.97 8.54
N GLN A 323 -1.35 0.55 7.27
CA GLN A 323 -2.44 0.39 6.31
C GLN A 323 -3.55 -0.50 6.86
N LEU A 324 -3.19 -1.70 7.34
CA LEU A 324 -4.15 -2.65 7.90
C LEU A 324 -4.84 -2.08 9.13
N LYS A 325 -4.10 -1.41 10.02
CA LYS A 325 -4.64 -0.82 11.24
C LYS A 325 -5.68 0.27 10.94
N ILE A 326 -5.39 1.15 9.98
CA ILE A 326 -6.32 2.22 9.56
C ILE A 326 -7.56 1.60 8.92
N ALA A 327 -7.40 0.74 7.92
CA ALA A 327 -8.53 0.08 7.27
C ALA A 327 -9.39 -0.68 8.29
N THR A 328 -8.78 -1.46 9.19
CA THR A 328 -9.52 -2.20 10.22
C THR A 328 -10.20 -1.29 11.22
N PHE A 329 -9.57 -0.18 11.62
CA PHE A 329 -10.18 0.81 12.50
C PHE A 329 -11.53 1.30 11.94
N PHE A 330 -11.55 1.71 10.68
CA PHE A 330 -12.78 2.14 10.00
C PHE A 330 -13.84 1.05 9.97
N TYR A 331 -13.53 -0.10 9.37
CA TYR A 331 -14.51 -1.17 9.21
C TYR A 331 -15.01 -1.69 10.56
N ASN A 332 -14.15 -1.76 11.57
CA ASN A 332 -14.57 -2.16 12.92
C ASN A 332 -15.46 -1.10 13.58
N LEU A 333 -15.22 0.19 13.34
CA LEU A 333 -16.07 1.26 13.86
C LEU A 333 -17.50 1.13 13.30
N PHE A 334 -17.64 1.01 11.98
CA PHE A 334 -18.95 0.81 11.33
C PHE A 334 -19.65 -0.47 11.80
N ALA A 335 -18.89 -1.57 11.98
CA ALA A 335 -19.43 -2.84 12.47
C ALA A 335 -20.02 -2.77 13.89
N ASN A 336 -19.76 -1.68 14.64
CA ASN A 336 -20.22 -1.47 16.01
C ASN A 336 -21.32 -0.39 16.16
N PHE A 337 -21.76 0.26 15.08
CA PHE A 337 -22.74 1.36 15.17
C PHE A 337 -24.14 0.95 15.64
N ASP A 338 -24.51 -0.32 15.49
CA ASP A 338 -25.76 -0.90 15.97
C ASP A 338 -25.78 -1.10 17.49
N LYS A 339 -24.61 -1.10 18.15
CA LYS A 339 -24.48 -1.23 19.61
C LYS A 339 -24.58 0.09 20.37
N LEU A 340 -24.61 1.20 19.65
CA LEU A 340 -24.71 2.52 20.24
C LEU A 340 -26.13 2.79 20.71
N ASN A 341 -26.26 3.09 22.01
CA ASN A 341 -27.51 3.59 22.57
C ASN A 341 -27.73 5.03 22.13
N ASP A 342 -28.95 5.33 21.70
CA ASP A 342 -29.39 6.69 21.43
C ASP A 342 -29.81 7.38 22.73
N ASP A 343 -29.07 8.41 23.14
CA ASP A 343 -29.43 9.26 24.28
C ASP A 343 -30.18 10.54 23.84
N ASN A 344 -30.58 10.63 22.56
CA ASN A 344 -31.21 11.77 21.89
C ASN A 344 -30.37 13.06 21.90
N SER A 345 -29.07 12.99 22.22
CA SER A 345 -28.17 14.12 22.07
C SER A 345 -27.64 14.23 20.64
N GLU A 346 -27.64 15.45 20.09
CA GLU A 346 -26.96 15.76 18.82
C GLU A 346 -25.46 15.44 18.85
N TYR A 347 -24.85 15.52 20.03
CA TYR A 347 -23.46 15.18 20.26
C TYR A 347 -23.26 13.75 20.74
N SER A 348 -24.27 12.87 20.59
CA SER A 348 -24.15 11.46 20.96
C SER A 348 -23.28 10.69 19.97
N ALA A 349 -22.67 9.61 20.45
CA ALA A 349 -21.97 8.67 19.60
C ALA A 349 -22.89 8.07 18.52
N LYS A 350 -24.20 7.91 18.80
CA LYS A 350 -25.17 7.43 17.81
C LYS A 350 -25.43 8.47 16.70
N SER A 351 -25.57 9.74 17.04
CA SER A 351 -25.68 10.81 16.03
C SER A 351 -24.43 10.90 15.16
N THR A 352 -23.25 10.72 15.76
CA THR A 352 -21.97 10.62 15.03
C THR A 352 -21.98 9.48 14.02
N ALA A 353 -22.36 8.29 14.46
CA ALA A 353 -22.47 7.11 13.61
C ALA A 353 -23.41 7.36 12.42
N THR A 354 -24.57 7.98 12.66
CA THR A 354 -25.50 8.32 11.57
C THR A 354 -24.90 9.31 10.57
N ARG A 355 -24.12 10.31 11.00
CA ARG A 355 -23.42 11.21 10.07
C ARG A 355 -22.36 10.49 9.24
N LEU A 356 -21.65 9.54 9.85
CA LEU A 356 -20.67 8.70 9.16
C LEU A 356 -21.33 7.77 8.12
N GLU A 357 -22.45 7.14 8.47
CA GLU A 357 -23.26 6.32 7.55
C GLU A 357 -23.81 7.14 6.37
N VAL A 358 -24.21 8.40 6.61
CA VAL A 358 -24.64 9.31 5.53
C VAL A 358 -23.47 9.65 4.60
N ARG A 359 -22.29 9.97 5.15
CA ARG A 359 -21.07 10.25 4.36
C ARG A 359 -20.67 9.03 3.52
N GLU A 360 -20.78 7.83 4.07
CA GLU A 360 -20.60 6.59 3.31
C GLU A 360 -21.56 6.48 2.11
N GLY A 361 -22.79 6.98 2.23
CA GLY A 361 -23.74 7.02 1.11
C GLY A 361 -23.24 7.83 -0.10
N ASP A 362 -22.37 8.81 0.16
CA ASP A 362 -21.89 9.78 -0.83
C ASP A 362 -20.55 9.40 -1.48
N VAL A 363 -19.84 8.38 -0.98
CA VAL A 363 -18.57 7.95 -1.59
C VAL A 363 -18.80 7.20 -2.91
N ALA A 364 -17.80 7.16 -3.79
CA ALA A 364 -17.89 6.43 -5.06
C ALA A 364 -18.01 4.92 -4.84
N VAL A 365 -17.46 4.46 -3.72
CA VAL A 365 -17.32 3.07 -3.36
C VAL A 365 -17.82 2.87 -1.95
N ARG A 366 -18.94 2.15 -1.81
CA ARG A 366 -19.52 1.84 -0.50
C ARG A 366 -18.63 0.89 0.30
N TYR A 367 -18.77 0.92 1.62
CA TYR A 367 -18.05 -0.02 2.47
C TYR A 367 -18.61 -1.42 2.23
N ASP A 368 -17.68 -2.35 2.04
CA ASP A 368 -17.98 -3.73 1.69
C ASP A 368 -17.07 -4.60 2.58
N TYR A 369 -17.66 -5.25 3.59
CA TYR A 369 -16.90 -6.05 4.55
C TYR A 369 -16.27 -7.28 3.87
N GLU A 370 -16.91 -7.80 2.84
CA GLU A 370 -16.34 -8.81 1.96
C GLU A 370 -15.11 -8.28 1.20
N TYR A 371 -15.13 -7.05 0.68
CA TYR A 371 -13.95 -6.43 0.05
C TYR A 371 -12.84 -6.13 1.05
N TRP A 372 -13.17 -5.66 2.26
CA TRP A 372 -12.17 -5.50 3.33
C TRP A 372 -11.42 -6.81 3.56
N TRP A 373 -12.15 -7.92 3.71
CA TRP A 373 -11.55 -9.24 3.91
C TRP A 373 -10.75 -9.70 2.69
N LYS A 374 -11.36 -9.70 1.49
CA LYS A 374 -10.76 -10.30 0.29
C LYS A 374 -9.65 -9.44 -0.32
N GLY A 375 -9.81 -8.12 -0.33
CA GLY A 375 -8.93 -7.16 -0.99
C GLY A 375 -7.97 -6.44 -0.05
N LEU A 376 -8.48 -5.77 1.00
CA LEU A 376 -7.64 -4.90 1.83
C LEU A 376 -6.66 -5.66 2.72
N ILE A 377 -7.07 -6.78 3.31
CA ILE A 377 -6.15 -7.67 4.06
C ILE A 377 -5.03 -8.19 3.14
N TRP A 378 -5.39 -8.56 1.90
CA TRP A 378 -4.43 -9.03 0.92
C TRP A 378 -3.43 -7.94 0.52
N ALA A 379 -3.91 -6.75 0.18
CA ALA A 379 -3.09 -5.64 -0.28
C ALA A 379 -2.14 -5.11 0.80
N SER A 380 -2.61 -4.99 2.05
CA SER A 380 -1.75 -4.58 3.17
C SER A 380 -0.66 -5.61 3.50
N ALA A 381 -0.95 -6.91 3.36
CA ALA A 381 0.06 -7.96 3.49
C ALA A 381 1.11 -7.87 2.37
N SER A 382 0.65 -7.59 1.15
CA SER A 382 1.50 -7.42 -0.03
C SER A 382 2.47 -6.24 0.14
N ALA A 383 1.97 -5.09 0.63
CA ALA A 383 2.80 -3.96 1.03
C ALA A 383 3.82 -4.33 2.13
N ALA A 384 3.48 -5.18 3.09
CA ALA A 384 4.44 -5.62 4.11
C ALA A 384 5.54 -6.55 3.56
N LEU A 385 5.19 -7.41 2.61
CA LEU A 385 6.09 -8.42 2.05
C LEU A 385 7.14 -7.83 1.09
N HIS A 386 6.78 -6.80 0.32
CA HIS A 386 7.59 -6.36 -0.82
C HIS A 386 9.04 -6.01 -0.45
N ASN A 387 9.28 -5.32 0.66
CA ASN A 387 10.61 -4.83 1.03
C ASN A 387 11.52 -5.96 1.55
N ILE A 388 11.03 -6.79 2.48
CA ILE A 388 11.85 -7.86 3.06
C ILE A 388 12.20 -8.93 2.00
N GLN A 389 11.30 -9.17 1.04
CA GLN A 389 11.51 -10.12 -0.06
C GLN A 389 12.66 -9.72 -1.00
N GLN A 390 13.01 -8.45 -1.11
CA GLN A 390 14.10 -7.97 -1.97
C GLN A 390 15.51 -8.18 -1.37
N ARG A 391 15.59 -8.65 -0.12
CA ARG A 391 16.88 -8.76 0.59
C ARG A 391 17.72 -9.94 0.12
N LYS A 392 19.00 -9.67 -0.11
CA LYS A 392 20.02 -10.71 -0.37
C LYS A 392 20.28 -11.51 0.91
N GLY A 393 20.11 -12.82 0.84
CA GLY A 393 20.48 -13.75 1.91
C GLY A 393 19.36 -14.03 2.92
N ALA A 394 19.75 -14.33 4.17
CA ALA A 394 18.80 -14.63 5.22
C ALA A 394 18.17 -13.34 5.76
N TRP A 395 16.83 -13.30 5.85
CA TRP A 395 16.10 -12.22 6.51
C TRP A 395 16.47 -12.16 7.99
N SER A 396 16.65 -13.31 8.61
CA SER A 396 17.19 -13.40 9.97
C SER A 396 17.86 -14.77 10.18
N PRO A 397 18.65 -14.98 11.25
CA PRO A 397 19.21 -16.28 11.61
C PRO A 397 18.16 -17.41 11.54
N GLY A 398 18.36 -18.30 10.56
CA GLY A 398 17.45 -19.42 10.29
C GLY A 398 16.15 -19.04 9.57
N VAL A 399 16.05 -17.84 8.99
CA VAL A 399 14.95 -17.39 8.14
C VAL A 399 15.53 -16.95 6.80
N VAL A 400 15.40 -17.80 5.79
CA VAL A 400 15.82 -17.49 4.43
C VAL A 400 14.60 -17.08 3.62
N GLY A 401 14.67 -15.91 2.97
CA GLY A 401 13.73 -15.53 1.93
C GLY A 401 14.01 -16.37 0.69
N GLY A 402 13.11 -17.30 0.37
CA GLY A 402 13.09 -17.89 -0.97
C GLY A 402 12.55 -16.86 -1.95
N LYS A 403 12.88 -17.00 -3.23
CA LYS A 403 12.26 -16.16 -4.29
C LYS A 403 10.74 -16.27 -4.24
N LEU A 404 10.06 -15.24 -4.72
CA LEU A 404 8.61 -15.21 -4.81
C LEU A 404 8.18 -15.56 -6.23
N SER A 405 7.32 -16.56 -6.38
CA SER A 405 6.70 -16.88 -7.67
C SER A 405 5.42 -16.07 -7.89
N LEU A 406 5.09 -15.80 -9.16
CA LEU A 406 3.88 -15.04 -9.51
C LEU A 406 2.60 -15.73 -9.01
N GLN A 407 2.58 -17.07 -8.95
CA GLN A 407 1.40 -17.84 -8.55
C GLN A 407 1.18 -17.88 -7.03
N GLU A 408 2.25 -17.71 -6.25
CA GLU A 408 2.14 -17.67 -4.78
C GLU A 408 1.45 -16.39 -4.31
N GLU A 409 1.95 -15.24 -4.77
CA GLU A 409 1.50 -13.92 -4.35
C GLU A 409 1.68 -12.92 -5.50
N PRO A 410 0.70 -12.81 -6.42
CA PRO A 410 0.87 -12.02 -7.64
C PRO A 410 0.91 -10.51 -7.42
N LEU A 411 0.31 -10.01 -6.34
CA LEU A 411 0.22 -8.57 -6.07
C LEU A 411 1.55 -8.04 -5.52
N THR A 412 2.16 -8.78 -4.59
CA THR A 412 3.51 -8.57 -4.04
C THR A 412 4.53 -8.77 -5.14
N TYR A 413 4.36 -9.79 -5.97
CA TYR A 413 5.24 -10.03 -7.12
C TYR A 413 5.28 -8.81 -8.04
N LEU A 414 4.10 -8.29 -8.42
CA LEU A 414 4.02 -7.08 -9.23
C LEU A 414 4.61 -5.87 -8.50
N GLY A 415 4.30 -5.70 -7.21
CA GLY A 415 4.87 -4.65 -6.35
C GLY A 415 6.39 -4.60 -6.41
N ILE A 416 7.05 -5.73 -6.16
CA ILE A 416 8.51 -5.86 -6.23
C ILE A 416 9.02 -5.62 -7.66
N LEU A 417 8.35 -6.19 -8.65
CA LEU A 417 8.77 -6.09 -10.05
C LEU A 417 8.83 -4.63 -10.50
N VAL A 418 7.77 -3.86 -10.24
CA VAL A 418 7.72 -2.46 -10.66
C VAL A 418 8.61 -1.58 -9.79
N ASP A 419 8.74 -1.85 -8.49
CA ASP A 419 9.61 -1.09 -7.58
C ASP A 419 11.10 -1.22 -7.98
N CYS A 420 11.54 -2.44 -8.32
CA CYS A 420 12.87 -2.68 -8.87
C CYS A 420 13.07 -2.02 -10.24
N ILE A 421 12.06 -2.08 -11.12
CA ILE A 421 12.14 -1.47 -12.46
C ILE A 421 12.19 0.05 -12.37
N GLN A 422 11.38 0.67 -11.51
CA GLN A 422 11.34 2.11 -11.28
C GLN A 422 12.56 2.63 -10.51
N ASP A 423 13.65 1.88 -10.43
CA ASP A 423 14.93 2.45 -9.99
C ASP A 423 15.45 3.54 -10.95
N TRP A 424 14.86 3.63 -12.16
CA TRP A 424 14.95 4.84 -12.97
C TRP A 424 14.07 5.94 -12.39
N ASP A 425 14.60 7.17 -12.35
CA ASP A 425 13.94 8.37 -11.83
C ASP A 425 13.97 8.56 -10.31
N ARG A 426 14.97 7.96 -9.63
CA ARG A 426 15.27 8.20 -8.21
C ARG A 426 16.30 9.33 -8.02
N TYR A 427 15.95 10.38 -7.28
CA TYR A 427 16.84 11.50 -6.98
C TYR A 427 17.78 11.24 -5.80
N PHE A 428 19.09 11.41 -6.03
CA PHE A 428 20.12 11.35 -5.00
C PHE A 428 20.45 12.74 -4.45
N VAL A 429 20.44 12.91 -3.13
CA VAL A 429 20.72 14.22 -2.50
C VAL A 429 22.21 14.46 -2.24
N TYR A 430 22.98 13.41 -1.92
CA TYR A 430 24.33 13.58 -1.35
C TYR A 430 25.49 12.94 -2.13
N ASP A 431 25.27 12.37 -3.32
CA ASP A 431 26.36 11.82 -4.16
C ASP A 431 26.20 12.12 -5.66
N SER A 432 25.65 13.30 -5.98
CA SER A 432 25.45 13.74 -7.38
C SER A 432 26.76 14.01 -8.14
N ARG A 433 27.91 14.01 -7.46
CA ARG A 433 29.21 14.21 -8.14
C ARG A 433 29.68 12.97 -8.89
N THR A 434 29.23 11.78 -8.48
CA THR A 434 29.71 10.51 -9.07
C THR A 434 28.67 9.84 -9.96
N ARG A 435 27.38 10.15 -9.78
CA ARG A 435 26.30 9.60 -10.60
C ARG A 435 25.28 10.68 -10.97
N SER A 436 25.06 10.83 -12.28
CA SER A 436 23.89 11.54 -12.77
C SER A 436 22.65 10.69 -12.47
N PRO A 437 21.56 11.28 -11.95
CA PRO A 437 20.30 10.57 -11.82
C PRO A 437 19.86 10.11 -13.22
N VAL A 438 19.39 8.86 -13.33
CA VAL A 438 18.75 8.37 -14.55
C VAL A 438 17.32 8.89 -14.53
N GLN A 439 16.91 9.63 -15.55
CA GLN A 439 15.55 10.13 -15.67
C GLN A 439 14.71 9.24 -16.58
N GLY A 440 13.38 9.36 -16.54
CA GLY A 440 12.50 8.59 -17.43
C GLY A 440 12.74 8.80 -18.92
N ILE A 441 13.30 9.95 -19.30
CA ILE A 441 13.71 10.24 -20.69
C ILE A 441 14.93 9.43 -21.14
N ASP A 442 15.74 8.92 -20.20
CA ASP A 442 16.94 8.11 -20.47
C ASP A 442 16.62 6.61 -20.58
N VAL A 443 15.37 6.23 -20.29
CA VAL A 443 14.91 4.85 -20.24
C VAL A 443 13.93 4.61 -21.37
N GLY A 444 14.15 3.56 -22.16
CA GLY A 444 13.16 3.07 -23.12
C GLY A 444 12.15 2.15 -22.42
N LEU A 445 10.86 2.36 -22.66
CA LEU A 445 9.79 1.46 -22.20
C LEU A 445 8.89 1.13 -23.38
N SER A 446 8.64 -0.14 -23.61
CA SER A 446 7.65 -0.59 -24.61
C SER A 446 7.08 -1.95 -24.22
N CYS A 447 6.12 -2.46 -25.00
CA CYS A 447 5.62 -3.83 -24.89
C CYS A 447 5.71 -4.52 -26.25
N ASP A 448 6.12 -5.78 -26.25
CA ASP A 448 6.15 -6.66 -27.43
C ASP A 448 5.64 -8.05 -27.03
N ASP A 449 4.60 -8.53 -27.71
CA ASP A 449 3.94 -9.82 -27.44
C ASP A 449 3.62 -10.08 -25.95
N GLY A 450 3.11 -9.06 -25.26
CA GLY A 450 2.75 -9.13 -23.84
C GLY A 450 3.92 -9.09 -22.87
N LYS A 451 5.15 -8.94 -23.37
CA LYS A 451 6.37 -8.79 -22.60
C LYS A 451 6.82 -7.32 -22.57
N ILE A 452 7.09 -6.81 -21.37
CA ILE A 452 7.57 -5.44 -21.20
C ILE A 452 9.04 -5.38 -21.58
N ILE A 453 9.42 -4.46 -22.47
CA ILE A 453 10.80 -4.22 -22.86
C ILE A 453 11.28 -2.96 -22.16
N LEU A 454 12.34 -3.10 -21.36
CA LEU A 454 13.01 -2.01 -20.66
C LEU A 454 14.40 -1.81 -21.28
N THR A 455 14.68 -0.63 -21.83
CA THR A 455 16.01 -0.29 -22.36
C THR A 455 16.70 0.72 -21.46
N VAL A 456 17.82 0.33 -20.85
CA VAL A 456 18.53 1.13 -19.83
C VAL A 456 20.04 1.12 -20.04
N SER A 457 20.76 1.96 -19.30
CA SER A 457 22.21 1.85 -19.21
C SER A 457 22.63 0.49 -18.64
N LYS A 458 23.84 0.03 -19.00
CA LYS A 458 24.34 -1.26 -18.54
C LYS A 458 24.36 -1.38 -17.01
N ASP A 459 24.87 -0.37 -16.32
CA ASP A 459 25.02 -0.38 -14.86
C ASP A 459 23.66 -0.43 -14.14
N LEU A 460 22.67 0.33 -14.62
CA LEU A 460 21.31 0.30 -14.08
C LEU A 460 20.66 -1.06 -14.36
N GLY A 461 20.75 -1.55 -15.60
CA GLY A 461 20.15 -2.82 -15.97
C GLY A 461 20.76 -4.00 -15.21
N GLU A 462 22.07 -4.03 -14.97
CA GLU A 462 22.72 -5.05 -14.14
C GLU A 462 22.26 -4.99 -12.67
N LYS A 463 22.03 -3.80 -12.12
CA LYS A 463 21.43 -3.64 -10.79
C LYS A 463 20.01 -4.21 -10.76
N ILE A 464 19.14 -3.78 -11.68
CA ILE A 464 17.74 -4.24 -11.76
C ILE A 464 17.69 -5.77 -11.90
N VAL A 465 18.48 -6.33 -12.81
CA VAL A 465 18.60 -7.79 -12.99
C VAL A 465 19.02 -8.48 -11.69
N GLY A 466 20.04 -7.95 -11.00
CA GLY A 466 20.55 -8.52 -9.77
C GLY A 466 19.55 -8.47 -8.60
N ASP A 467 18.75 -7.40 -8.52
CA ASP A 467 17.72 -7.25 -7.49
C ASP A 467 16.52 -8.17 -7.79
N LEU A 468 16.05 -8.22 -9.04
CA LEU A 468 14.99 -9.13 -9.48
C LEU A 468 15.37 -10.61 -9.37
N ASP A 469 16.62 -10.97 -9.70
CA ASP A 469 17.13 -12.34 -9.57
C ASP A 469 17.15 -12.85 -8.14
N VAL A 470 17.24 -11.95 -7.17
CA VAL A 470 17.20 -12.29 -5.76
C VAL A 470 15.76 -12.43 -5.28
N ALA A 471 14.88 -11.55 -5.75
CA ALA A 471 13.55 -11.42 -5.19
C ALA A 471 12.52 -12.34 -5.86
N LEU A 472 12.56 -12.51 -7.18
CA LEU A 472 11.45 -13.05 -7.97
C LEU A 472 11.85 -14.28 -8.82
N GLU A 473 10.94 -15.24 -8.91
CA GLU A 473 11.04 -16.37 -9.83
C GLU A 473 10.49 -16.00 -11.21
N ALA A 474 11.11 -16.49 -12.28
CA ALA A 474 10.61 -16.39 -13.66
C ALA A 474 10.26 -14.96 -14.14
N TRP A 475 10.82 -13.90 -13.54
CA TRP A 475 10.50 -12.51 -13.92
C TRP A 475 10.85 -12.17 -15.38
N ARG A 476 11.80 -12.92 -15.96
CA ARG A 476 12.20 -12.81 -17.37
C ARG A 476 11.12 -13.27 -18.34
N ASP A 477 10.05 -13.92 -17.88
CA ASP A 477 8.91 -14.25 -18.73
C ASP A 477 8.08 -12.99 -19.03
N PHE A 478 8.14 -11.98 -18.17
CA PHE A 478 7.34 -10.75 -18.27
C PHE A 478 8.15 -9.53 -18.69
N VAL A 479 9.48 -9.56 -18.49
CA VAL A 479 10.35 -8.40 -18.76
C VAL A 479 11.59 -8.79 -19.56
N ASP A 480 11.89 -8.01 -20.60
CA ASP A 480 13.14 -8.05 -21.36
C ASP A 480 13.96 -6.79 -21.09
N ILE A 481 15.13 -6.93 -20.45
CA ILE A 481 16.01 -5.81 -20.14
C ILE A 481 17.10 -5.73 -21.21
N LYS A 482 17.03 -4.70 -22.04
CA LYS A 482 17.99 -4.39 -23.09
C LYS A 482 18.96 -3.31 -22.60
N PHE A 483 20.22 -3.46 -22.95
CA PHE A 483 21.24 -2.47 -22.64
C PHE A 483 21.42 -1.50 -23.81
N LEU A 484 21.51 -0.21 -23.51
CA LEU A 484 21.94 0.79 -24.49
C LEU A 484 23.35 0.42 -24.98
N THR A 485 23.47 0.10 -26.28
CA THR A 485 24.78 0.06 -26.92
C THR A 485 25.33 1.47 -26.85
N LYS A 486 26.57 1.66 -26.33
CA LYS A 486 27.22 2.97 -26.34
C LYS A 486 27.16 3.49 -27.77
N THR A 487 26.26 4.43 -28.04
CA THR A 487 26.31 5.21 -29.26
C THR A 487 27.68 5.85 -29.26
N ALA A 488 28.44 5.62 -30.33
CA ALA A 488 29.73 6.28 -30.51
C ALA A 488 29.48 7.76 -30.28
N THR A 489 30.08 8.30 -29.21
CA THR A 489 29.96 9.71 -28.85
C THR A 489 30.37 10.51 -30.08
N VAL A 490 29.41 11.24 -30.65
CA VAL A 490 29.62 12.13 -31.80
C VAL A 490 30.42 13.34 -31.35
#